data_AF-A0A7L0WMH8-F1
#
_entry.id   AF-A0A7L0WMH8-F1
#
_cell.length_a   1.000
_cell.length_b   1.000
_cell.length_c   1.000
_cell.angle_alpha   90.00
_cell.angle_beta   90.00
_cell.angle_gamma   90.00
#
_symmetry.space_group_name_H-M   'P 1'
#
loop_
_entity.id
_entity.type
_entity.pdbx_description
1 polymer ?
#
loop_
_entity_poly.entity_id
_entity_poly.type
_entity_poly.pdbx_seq_one_letter_code
_entity_poly.pdbx_strand_id
1 'polypeptide(L)'
;VEWSCFPSFLPLLGEAVLDKLSLDYTICGLDSGKAYYVQVSAYNMKGWGPPQASVPPFAIPSNWRDYDNQAPRRRGQAEALAQLLGQVKTIHEDCTCHEPCKNQPLSKKHSVSKSLKHLFHPSSKFFKTLKRGLYLTVVFYKDDNILVTHEDQIPVVEIYDNYSFLDMQDFLWFTKVSYMWDEILRLQQSIAICEETSSCILQTRFKMLLAISQMQGLLGIQDLGQVFFEPIKDNQGNILIITLKEVKTNQTFENMRWVPICKLQTSRKSVSSPEDPTALDTLLNSVQDKLAYHQRSSRALSPGLYLGYLKLYSTVDQMWVLVTKQFPNIFCHVKIRSNPNISREEWEWLQNIAIAEEPIFAEPEAETPQNYFLQELQVAIKELMTLANISLEEAEDFHLYCKEVLDFGDQVSFLLLLPASDDVCAVPGQNNPYTPQSGFLMLPLQIFELGEKR
;
A
#
# COMPACT_ATOMS: atom_id res chain seq x y z
N VAL A 1 -12.69 23.43 29.68
CA VAL A 1 -11.64 23.95 28.78
C VAL A 1 -12.12 25.28 28.27
N GLU A 2 -11.31 26.31 28.36
CA GLU A 2 -11.63 27.68 27.95
C GLU A 2 -10.51 28.21 27.04
N TRP A 3 -10.84 29.00 26.02
CA TRP A 3 -9.85 29.60 25.14
C TRP A 3 -10.17 31.05 24.76
N SER A 4 -9.11 31.83 24.54
CA SER A 4 -9.18 33.26 24.17
C SER A 4 -7.99 33.67 23.31
N CYS A 5 -8.10 34.79 22.59
CA CYS A 5 -6.95 35.43 21.93
C CYS A 5 -6.09 36.25 22.90
N PHE A 6 -6.50 36.40 24.16
CA PHE A 6 -5.80 37.19 25.16
C PHE A 6 -5.43 36.35 26.39
N PRO A 7 -4.25 36.55 26.98
CA PRO A 7 -3.81 35.81 28.17
C PRO A 7 -4.67 36.07 29.41
N SER A 8 -5.44 37.16 29.41
CA SER A 8 -6.42 37.50 30.45
C SER A 8 -7.73 36.69 30.34
N PHE A 9 -7.92 35.92 29.26
CA PHE A 9 -9.17 35.25 28.90
C PHE A 9 -10.37 36.20 28.76
N LEU A 10 -10.12 37.49 28.48
CA LEU A 10 -11.12 38.53 28.31
C LEU A 10 -10.90 39.29 26.99
N PRO A 11 -11.85 39.24 26.02
CA PRO A 11 -13.08 38.44 26.04
C PRO A 11 -12.78 36.94 25.90
N LEU A 12 -13.64 36.12 26.50
CA LEU A 12 -13.63 34.67 26.28
C LEU A 12 -14.14 34.38 24.86
N LEU A 13 -13.42 33.55 24.10
CA LEU A 13 -13.83 33.18 22.73
C LEU A 13 -14.66 31.91 22.69
N GLY A 14 -14.39 30.97 23.59
CA GLY A 14 -15.20 29.78 23.74
C GLY A 14 -14.84 28.95 24.95
N GLU A 15 -15.75 28.03 25.26
CA GLU A 15 -15.63 27.07 26.35
C GLU A 15 -16.17 25.70 25.94
N ALA A 16 -15.68 24.67 26.59
CA ALA A 16 -16.15 23.30 26.44
C ALA A 16 -16.06 22.54 27.76
N VAL A 17 -17.10 21.76 28.06
CA VAL A 17 -17.16 20.88 29.23
C VAL A 17 -17.06 19.44 28.75
N LEU A 18 -16.09 18.70 29.28
CA LEU A 18 -15.83 17.31 28.94
C LEU A 18 -16.52 16.37 29.93
N ASP A 19 -16.92 15.19 29.46
CA ASP A 19 -17.34 14.10 30.34
C ASP A 19 -16.12 13.50 31.06
N LYS A 20 -16.33 12.88 32.23
CA LYS A 20 -15.29 12.41 33.16
C LYS A 20 -14.32 11.37 32.58
N LEU A 21 -14.66 10.75 31.45
CA LEU A 21 -13.86 9.71 30.80
C LEU A 21 -12.96 10.26 29.67
N SER A 22 -13.19 11.48 29.21
CA SER A 22 -12.43 12.09 28.11
C SER A 22 -11.28 12.95 28.68
N LEU A 23 -10.05 12.64 28.27
CA LEU A 23 -8.84 13.38 28.66
C LEU A 23 -8.28 14.25 27.53
N ASP A 24 -8.95 14.27 26.39
CA ASP A 24 -8.57 15.02 25.19
C ASP A 24 -9.75 15.85 24.66
N TYR A 25 -9.43 16.99 24.03
CA TYR A 25 -10.40 17.87 23.39
C TYR A 25 -9.77 18.63 22.23
N THR A 26 -10.40 18.58 21.05
CA THR A 26 -9.98 19.33 19.86
C THR A 26 -10.84 20.58 19.70
N ILE A 27 -10.22 21.75 19.77
CA ILE A 27 -10.90 23.03 19.50
C ILE A 27 -10.96 23.21 17.98
N CYS A 28 -12.17 23.24 17.42
CA CYS A 28 -12.40 23.43 15.99
C CYS A 28 -12.78 24.88 15.65
N GLY A 29 -12.63 25.26 14.38
CA GLY A 29 -13.10 26.57 13.88
C GLY A 29 -12.24 27.76 14.30
N LEU A 30 -10.96 27.52 14.63
CA LEU A 30 -10.01 28.59 14.91
C LEU A 30 -9.47 29.20 13.62
N ASP A 31 -9.13 30.49 13.67
CA ASP A 31 -8.51 31.19 12.55
C ASP A 31 -7.00 30.92 12.54
N SER A 32 -6.46 30.54 11.38
CA SER A 32 -5.01 30.40 11.20
C SER A 32 -4.27 31.73 11.43
N GLY A 33 -3.08 31.67 12.02
CA GLY A 33 -2.20 32.82 12.24
C GLY A 33 -2.56 33.70 13.45
N LYS A 34 -3.57 33.33 14.26
CA LYS A 34 -3.90 34.02 15.51
C LYS A 34 -3.46 33.21 16.73
N ALA A 35 -2.93 33.87 17.75
CA ALA A 35 -2.57 33.22 19.00
C ALA A 35 -3.82 32.90 19.83
N TYR A 36 -3.91 31.68 20.34
CA TYR A 36 -4.95 31.23 21.25
C TYR A 36 -4.33 30.72 22.55
N TYR A 37 -4.78 31.30 23.66
CA TYR A 37 -4.47 30.89 25.02
C TYR A 37 -5.53 29.90 25.49
N VAL A 38 -5.10 28.85 26.19
CA VAL A 38 -6.00 27.80 26.68
C VAL A 38 -5.81 27.62 28.18
N GLN A 39 -6.93 27.46 28.91
CA GLN A 39 -6.91 27.05 30.31
C GLN A 39 -7.91 25.93 30.58
N VAL A 40 -7.60 25.13 31.59
CA VAL A 40 -8.43 24.00 32.02
C VAL A 40 -8.74 24.12 33.50
N SER A 41 -9.98 23.81 33.85
CA SER A 41 -10.45 23.73 35.23
C SER A 41 -11.04 22.34 35.43
N ALA A 42 -10.78 21.71 36.58
CA ALA A 42 -11.37 20.42 36.93
C ALA A 42 -12.63 20.60 37.79
N TYR A 43 -13.66 19.78 37.57
CA TYR A 43 -14.91 19.82 38.33
C TYR A 43 -15.04 18.63 39.29
N ASN A 44 -15.48 18.88 40.52
CA ASN A 44 -15.89 17.84 41.45
C ASN A 44 -17.18 18.24 42.20
N MET A 45 -17.60 17.45 43.19
CA MET A 45 -18.83 17.72 43.96
C MET A 45 -18.83 19.08 44.71
N LYS A 46 -17.67 19.72 44.87
CA LYS A 46 -17.53 21.06 45.47
C LYS A 46 -17.56 22.20 44.42
N GLY A 47 -17.63 21.88 43.13
CA GLY A 47 -17.60 22.85 42.04
C GLY A 47 -16.33 22.77 41.19
N TRP A 48 -16.12 23.81 40.38
CA TRP A 48 -14.91 23.99 39.57
C TRP A 48 -13.73 24.44 40.43
N GLY A 49 -12.57 23.82 40.21
CA GLY A 49 -11.29 24.30 40.73
C GLY A 49 -10.79 25.56 40.01
N PRO A 50 -9.67 26.15 40.48
CA PRO A 50 -9.05 27.27 39.80
C PRO A 50 -8.57 26.87 38.39
N PRO A 51 -8.65 27.78 37.39
CA PRO A 51 -8.14 27.50 36.07
C PRO A 51 -6.62 27.39 36.06
N GLN A 52 -6.11 26.46 35.27
CA GLN A 52 -4.69 26.26 35.01
C GLN A 52 -4.40 26.48 33.53
N ALA A 53 -3.42 27.33 33.24
CA ALA A 53 -2.99 27.60 31.87
C ALA A 53 -2.33 26.36 31.23
N SER A 54 -2.47 26.23 29.92
CA SER A 54 -1.78 25.22 29.14
C SER A 54 -0.26 25.45 29.12
N VAL A 55 0.47 24.41 28.74
CA VAL A 55 1.90 24.51 28.41
C VAL A 55 2.08 23.92 27.00
N PRO A 56 2.51 24.71 26.01
CA PRO A 56 2.80 26.16 26.07
C PRO A 56 1.54 27.00 26.40
N PRO A 57 1.72 28.24 26.91
CA PRO A 57 0.61 29.10 27.35
C PRO A 57 -0.31 29.55 26.19
N PHE A 58 0.19 29.52 24.96
CA PHE A 58 -0.60 29.74 23.75
C PHE A 58 -0.04 28.91 22.60
N ALA A 59 -0.85 28.75 21.56
CA ALA A 59 -0.43 28.23 20.26
C ALA A 59 -1.01 29.11 19.14
N ILE A 60 -0.33 29.15 18.00
CA ILE A 60 -0.83 29.79 16.78
C ILE A 60 -1.17 28.66 15.82
N PRO A 61 -2.46 28.39 15.53
CA PRO A 61 -2.83 27.43 14.50
C PRO A 61 -2.19 27.83 13.17
N SER A 62 -1.31 26.98 12.67
CA SER A 62 -0.50 27.21 11.47
C SER A 62 -0.13 25.86 10.88
N ASN A 63 0.30 25.85 9.62
CA ASN A 63 0.79 24.64 8.95
C ASN A 63 2.17 24.90 8.33
N TRP A 64 2.99 23.87 8.21
CA TRP A 64 4.30 23.93 7.58
C TRP A 64 4.27 24.55 6.17
N ARG A 65 3.15 24.42 5.44
CA ARG A 65 2.95 25.04 4.12
C ARG A 65 2.90 26.57 4.15
N ASP A 66 2.60 27.16 5.31
CA ASP A 66 2.56 28.62 5.51
C ASP A 66 3.97 29.24 5.62
N TYR A 67 5.03 28.43 5.64
CA TYR A 67 6.41 28.90 5.76
C TYR A 67 6.89 29.69 4.52
N ASP A 68 6.73 29.12 3.33
CA ASP A 68 7.32 29.65 2.09
C ASP A 68 6.35 30.49 1.24
N ASN A 69 5.08 30.62 1.66
CA ASN A 69 3.98 31.20 0.86
C ASN A 69 3.82 30.62 -0.55
N GLN A 70 4.48 29.49 -0.86
CA GLN A 70 4.40 28.82 -2.15
C GLN A 70 3.12 27.99 -2.23
N ALA A 71 2.49 27.98 -3.41
CA ALA A 71 1.37 27.09 -3.64
C ALA A 71 1.82 25.63 -3.41
N PRO A 72 0.97 24.76 -2.82
CA PRO A 72 1.29 23.35 -2.64
C PRO A 72 1.74 22.73 -3.98
N ARG A 73 2.87 22.00 -4.00
CA ARG A 73 3.50 21.47 -5.23
C ARG A 73 2.54 20.66 -6.11
N ARG A 74 1.55 19.99 -5.50
CA ARG A 74 0.59 19.11 -6.17
C ARG A 74 -0.82 19.69 -6.35
N ARG A 75 -1.03 20.97 -6.03
CA ARG A 75 -2.35 21.61 -6.14
C ARG A 75 -2.90 21.50 -7.57
N GLY A 76 -4.11 20.95 -7.73
CA GLY A 76 -4.78 20.86 -9.04
C GLY A 76 -4.31 19.71 -9.94
N GLN A 77 -3.25 18.97 -9.58
CA GLN A 77 -2.72 17.91 -10.43
C GLN A 77 -3.66 16.70 -10.52
N ALA A 78 -4.31 16.34 -9.42
CA ALA A 78 -5.26 15.22 -9.39
C ALA A 78 -6.49 15.51 -10.26
N GLU A 79 -7.02 16.73 -10.18
CA GLU A 79 -8.13 17.20 -10.99
C GLU A 79 -7.75 17.26 -12.47
N ALA A 80 -6.57 17.79 -12.79
CA ALA A 80 -6.06 17.82 -14.16
C ALA A 80 -5.88 16.39 -14.72
N LEU A 81 -5.34 15.46 -13.93
CA LEU A 81 -5.18 14.06 -14.34
C LEU A 81 -6.54 13.37 -14.57
N ALA A 82 -7.52 13.62 -13.70
CA ALA A 82 -8.88 13.10 -13.86
C ALA A 82 -9.55 13.64 -15.14
N GLN A 83 -9.35 14.93 -15.45
CA GLN A 83 -9.81 15.53 -16.69
C GLN A 83 -9.14 14.90 -17.92
N LEU A 84 -7.82 14.72 -17.90
CA LEU A 84 -7.07 14.06 -18.98
C LEU A 84 -7.54 12.62 -19.19
N LEU A 85 -7.75 11.86 -18.10
CA LEU A 85 -8.28 10.50 -18.18
C LEU A 85 -9.69 10.48 -18.79
N GLY A 86 -10.54 11.44 -18.42
CA GLY A 86 -11.87 11.61 -19.02
C GLY A 86 -11.79 11.86 -20.53
N GLN A 87 -10.91 12.76 -20.97
CA GLN A 87 -10.70 13.06 -22.39
C GLN A 87 -10.21 11.83 -23.19
N VAL A 88 -9.28 11.06 -22.63
CA VAL A 88 -8.80 9.82 -23.27
C VAL A 88 -9.93 8.81 -23.41
N LYS A 89 -10.78 8.66 -22.39
CA LYS A 89 -11.95 7.76 -22.44
C LYS A 89 -12.93 8.19 -23.54
N THR A 90 -13.26 9.47 -23.65
CA THR A 90 -14.21 9.96 -24.68
C THR A 90 -13.66 9.80 -26.10
N ILE A 91 -12.37 10.08 -26.33
CA ILE A 91 -11.76 9.91 -27.66
C ILE A 91 -11.81 8.44 -28.12
N HIS A 92 -11.58 7.50 -27.21
CA HIS A 92 -11.65 6.08 -27.54
C HIS A 92 -13.09 5.59 -27.80
N GLU A 93 -14.09 6.15 -27.13
CA GLU A 93 -15.51 5.90 -27.44
C GLU A 93 -15.88 6.42 -28.84
N ASP A 94 -15.34 7.56 -29.26
CA ASP A 94 -15.58 8.12 -30.59
C ASP A 94 -14.80 7.39 -31.70
N CYS A 95 -13.65 6.78 -31.40
CA CYS A 95 -12.88 5.95 -32.34
C CYS A 95 -13.45 4.53 -32.52
N THR A 96 -14.39 4.09 -31.68
CA THR A 96 -15.12 2.83 -31.88
C THR A 96 -16.24 3.04 -32.91
N CYS A 97 -15.83 3.37 -34.14
CA CYS A 97 -16.72 3.50 -35.28
C CYS A 97 -17.47 2.17 -35.52
N HIS A 98 -18.80 2.25 -35.50
CA HIS A 98 -19.80 1.26 -35.88
C HIS A 98 -19.33 0.15 -36.85
N GLU A 99 -18.91 -0.99 -36.32
CA GLU A 99 -19.26 -2.28 -36.91
C GLU A 99 -19.91 -3.15 -35.84
N PRO A 100 -21.22 -3.44 -35.91
CA PRO A 100 -21.78 -4.49 -35.11
C PRO A 100 -21.17 -5.80 -35.61
N CYS A 101 -20.13 -6.28 -34.94
CA CYS A 101 -19.66 -7.64 -35.14
C CYS A 101 -20.82 -8.55 -34.75
N LYS A 102 -21.57 -9.01 -35.77
CA LYS A 102 -22.64 -9.97 -35.60
C LYS A 102 -21.98 -11.25 -35.11
N ASN A 103 -21.97 -11.44 -33.80
CA ASN A 103 -21.79 -12.73 -33.18
C ASN A 103 -22.95 -13.63 -33.65
N GLN A 104 -22.81 -14.25 -34.82
CA GLN A 104 -23.62 -15.39 -35.21
C GLN A 104 -23.08 -16.60 -34.44
N PRO A 105 -23.85 -17.22 -33.54
CA PRO A 105 -23.53 -18.56 -33.10
C PRO A 105 -23.96 -19.51 -34.21
N LEU A 106 -23.07 -19.84 -35.15
CA LEU A 106 -23.20 -21.05 -35.96
C LEU A 106 -22.89 -22.26 -35.08
N SER A 107 -23.81 -22.57 -34.16
CA SER A 107 -23.96 -23.92 -33.63
C SER A 107 -25.42 -24.32 -33.79
N LYS A 108 -25.69 -25.16 -34.78
CA LYS A 108 -26.95 -25.90 -34.87
C LYS A 108 -27.03 -26.79 -33.62
N LYS A 109 -27.74 -26.33 -32.59
CA LYS A 109 -28.04 -27.12 -31.40
C LYS A 109 -28.99 -28.25 -31.81
N HIS A 110 -28.47 -29.45 -31.94
CA HIS A 110 -29.31 -30.64 -31.78
C HIS A 110 -29.81 -30.65 -30.32
N SER A 111 -31.12 -30.52 -30.16
CA SER A 111 -31.80 -30.69 -28.87
C SER A 111 -31.69 -32.16 -28.48
N VAL A 112 -30.78 -32.48 -27.56
CA VAL A 112 -30.75 -33.77 -26.87
C VAL A 112 -31.12 -33.50 -25.41
N SER A 113 -32.05 -34.31 -24.90
CA SER A 113 -32.75 -34.11 -23.62
C SER A 113 -31.84 -33.75 -22.45
N LYS A 114 -32.34 -32.88 -21.55
CA LYS A 114 -31.63 -32.38 -20.36
C LYS A 114 -31.40 -33.43 -19.25
N SER A 115 -31.49 -34.73 -19.55
CA SER A 115 -31.53 -35.79 -18.52
C SER A 115 -30.17 -36.46 -18.20
N LEU A 116 -29.10 -36.15 -18.94
CA LEU A 116 -27.78 -36.79 -18.79
C LEU A 116 -26.66 -35.84 -18.35
N LYS A 117 -26.92 -34.54 -18.20
CA LYS A 117 -25.90 -33.54 -17.81
C LYS A 117 -25.46 -33.64 -16.34
N HIS A 118 -26.19 -34.38 -15.51
CA HIS A 118 -25.84 -34.63 -14.12
C HIS A 118 -24.98 -35.90 -13.91
N LEU A 119 -24.71 -36.66 -14.98
CA LEU A 119 -23.91 -37.89 -14.91
C LEU A 119 -22.41 -37.67 -15.18
N PHE A 120 -22.03 -36.48 -15.64
CA PHE A 120 -20.64 -36.08 -15.80
C PHE A 120 -20.43 -34.76 -15.10
N HIS A 121 -19.64 -34.76 -14.02
CA HIS A 121 -19.11 -33.51 -13.48
C HIS A 121 -18.28 -32.86 -14.60
N PRO A 122 -18.54 -31.59 -14.99
CA PRO A 122 -17.70 -30.92 -15.96
C PRO A 122 -16.28 -30.87 -15.41
N SER A 123 -15.32 -31.43 -16.16
CA SER A 123 -13.91 -31.30 -15.84
C SER A 123 -13.56 -29.82 -15.66
N SER A 124 -12.80 -29.50 -14.61
CA SER A 124 -12.32 -28.14 -14.38
C SER A 124 -11.65 -27.58 -15.65
N LYS A 125 -12.02 -26.36 -16.06
CA LYS A 125 -11.37 -25.62 -17.15
C LYS A 125 -10.02 -25.01 -16.71
N PHE A 126 -9.66 -25.14 -15.43
CA PHE A 126 -8.40 -24.66 -14.89
C PHE A 126 -7.29 -25.68 -15.14
N PHE A 127 -6.07 -25.17 -15.32
CA PHE A 127 -4.90 -26.01 -15.53
C PHE A 127 -4.53 -26.77 -14.25
N LYS A 128 -4.26 -28.07 -14.40
CA LYS A 128 -3.86 -28.97 -13.30
C LYS A 128 -2.34 -29.19 -13.26
N THR A 129 -1.74 -29.29 -14.44
CA THR A 129 -0.30 -29.48 -14.63
C THR A 129 0.20 -28.34 -15.50
N LEU A 130 1.22 -27.64 -15.01
CA LEU A 130 1.83 -26.54 -15.73
C LEU A 130 2.85 -27.08 -16.72
N LYS A 131 2.81 -26.59 -17.96
CA LYS A 131 3.92 -26.68 -18.92
C LYS A 131 4.69 -25.36 -18.90
N ARG A 132 5.92 -25.33 -19.39
CA ARG A 132 6.74 -24.11 -19.45
C ARG A 132 5.93 -22.93 -20.00
N GLY A 133 5.59 -21.96 -19.15
CA GLY A 133 4.65 -20.91 -19.49
C GLY A 133 4.51 -19.83 -18.42
N LEU A 134 3.77 -18.78 -18.76
CA LEU A 134 3.33 -17.72 -17.86
C LEU A 134 1.85 -17.95 -17.49
N TYR A 135 1.55 -17.93 -16.19
CA TYR A 135 0.24 -18.28 -15.64
C TYR A 135 -0.26 -17.22 -14.66
N LEU A 136 -1.60 -17.07 -14.61
CA LEU A 136 -2.32 -16.31 -13.61
C LEU A 136 -3.01 -17.27 -12.64
N THR A 137 -2.80 -17.07 -11.35
CA THR A 137 -3.51 -17.77 -10.28
C THR A 137 -4.22 -16.79 -9.35
N VAL A 138 -5.35 -17.25 -8.81
CA VAL A 138 -6.18 -16.50 -7.86
C VAL A 138 -6.31 -17.31 -6.59
N VAL A 139 -5.92 -16.72 -5.47
CA VAL A 139 -6.08 -17.30 -4.13
C VAL A 139 -7.08 -16.46 -3.36
N PHE A 140 -8.34 -16.91 -3.39
CA PHE A 140 -9.35 -16.42 -2.47
C PHE A 140 -9.23 -17.16 -1.16
N TYR A 141 -9.20 -16.43 -0.06
CA TYR A 141 -9.04 -17.01 1.27
C TYR A 141 -10.06 -16.45 2.24
N LYS A 142 -10.41 -17.28 3.22
CA LYS A 142 -11.28 -16.94 4.35
C LYS A 142 -10.83 -17.78 5.54
N ASP A 143 -10.40 -17.10 6.60
CA ASP A 143 -9.74 -17.74 7.75
C ASP A 143 -8.56 -18.61 7.26
N ASP A 144 -8.46 -19.87 7.70
CA ASP A 144 -7.44 -20.83 7.25
C ASP A 144 -7.85 -21.65 6.01
N ASN A 145 -8.90 -21.24 5.29
CA ASN A 145 -9.39 -21.91 4.10
C ASN A 145 -9.07 -21.11 2.84
N ILE A 146 -8.78 -21.81 1.75
CA ILE A 146 -8.69 -21.22 0.41
C ILE A 146 -9.72 -21.82 -0.53
N LEU A 147 -10.16 -21.03 -1.50
CA LEU A 147 -11.07 -21.47 -2.54
C LEU A 147 -10.31 -22.30 -3.57
N VAL A 148 -10.79 -23.51 -3.82
CA VAL A 148 -10.25 -24.44 -4.80
C VAL A 148 -11.38 -25.01 -5.65
N THR A 149 -11.02 -25.58 -6.79
CA THR A 149 -11.92 -26.38 -7.61
C THR A 149 -12.41 -27.62 -6.86
N HIS A 150 -13.46 -28.29 -7.34
CA HIS A 150 -13.94 -29.55 -6.75
C HIS A 150 -12.88 -30.65 -6.66
N GLU A 151 -11.82 -30.56 -7.47
CA GLU A 151 -10.68 -31.49 -7.49
C GLU A 151 -9.51 -31.03 -6.59
N ASP A 152 -9.74 -30.12 -5.64
CA ASP A 152 -8.74 -29.60 -4.70
C ASP A 152 -7.54 -28.90 -5.38
N GLN A 153 -7.77 -28.34 -6.57
CA GLN A 153 -6.77 -27.53 -7.28
C GLN A 153 -7.05 -26.03 -7.14
N ILE A 154 -5.99 -25.25 -6.94
CA ILE A 154 -6.04 -23.78 -7.01
C ILE A 154 -6.42 -23.35 -8.44
N PRO A 155 -7.32 -22.37 -8.64
CA PRO A 155 -7.66 -21.86 -9.95
C PRO A 155 -6.45 -21.25 -10.69
N VAL A 156 -6.09 -21.83 -11.83
CA VAL A 156 -4.99 -21.34 -12.70
C VAL A 156 -5.43 -21.24 -14.15
N VAL A 157 -5.09 -20.12 -14.78
CA VAL A 157 -5.29 -19.85 -16.21
C VAL A 157 -3.93 -19.52 -16.84
N GLU A 158 -3.73 -19.99 -18.07
CA GLU A 158 -2.55 -19.70 -18.87
C GLU A 158 -2.62 -18.31 -19.51
N ILE A 159 -1.52 -17.56 -19.46
CA ILE A 159 -1.34 -16.29 -20.18
C ILE A 159 -0.57 -16.54 -21.48
N TYR A 160 0.54 -17.28 -21.42
CA TYR A 160 1.48 -17.41 -22.55
C TYR A 160 2.33 -18.69 -22.50
N ASP A 161 2.45 -19.41 -23.64
CA ASP A 161 3.16 -20.71 -23.78
C ASP A 161 4.59 -20.59 -24.39
N ASN A 162 4.94 -19.45 -25.00
CA ASN A 162 6.27 -19.30 -25.65
C ASN A 162 7.35 -18.90 -24.63
N TYR A 163 8.59 -19.39 -24.81
CA TYR A 163 9.80 -19.13 -23.99
C TYR A 163 9.63 -18.01 -22.96
N SER A 164 9.19 -18.38 -21.76
CA SER A 164 8.67 -17.44 -20.78
C SER A 164 9.75 -16.53 -20.20
N PHE A 165 9.68 -15.24 -20.55
CA PHE A 165 10.33 -14.16 -19.82
C PHE A 165 9.24 -13.18 -19.43
N LEU A 166 8.99 -13.04 -18.13
CA LEU A 166 8.13 -11.97 -17.61
C LEU A 166 9.03 -10.77 -17.40
N ASP A 167 8.91 -9.77 -18.27
CA ASP A 167 9.54 -8.48 -18.04
C ASP A 167 8.92 -7.86 -16.77
N MET A 168 9.78 -7.34 -15.90
CA MET A 168 9.37 -6.63 -14.70
C MET A 168 8.48 -5.42 -15.01
N GLN A 169 8.69 -4.73 -16.15
CA GLN A 169 7.81 -3.64 -16.55
C GLN A 169 6.38 -4.13 -16.86
N ASP A 170 6.25 -5.30 -17.48
CA ASP A 170 4.95 -5.91 -17.77
C ASP A 170 4.28 -6.43 -16.51
N PHE A 171 5.05 -6.96 -15.55
CA PHE A 171 4.53 -7.33 -14.23
C PHE A 171 4.02 -6.11 -13.45
N LEU A 172 4.76 -5.00 -13.43
CA LEU A 172 4.33 -3.76 -12.80
C LEU A 172 3.11 -3.15 -13.50
N TRP A 173 3.06 -3.23 -14.83
CA TRP A 173 1.87 -2.85 -15.61
C TRP A 173 0.66 -3.70 -15.21
N PHE A 174 0.82 -5.03 -15.13
CA PHE A 174 -0.24 -5.94 -14.69
C PHE A 174 -0.71 -5.61 -13.27
N THR A 175 0.22 -5.30 -12.37
CA THR A 175 -0.09 -4.85 -11.00
C THR A 175 -0.93 -3.58 -11.02
N LYS A 176 -0.60 -2.59 -11.85
CA LYS A 176 -1.43 -1.37 -11.99
C LYS A 176 -2.83 -1.68 -12.52
N VAL A 177 -2.93 -2.56 -13.53
CA VAL A 177 -4.21 -3.02 -14.08
C VAL A 177 -5.08 -3.72 -13.03
N SER A 178 -4.47 -4.37 -12.02
CA SER A 178 -5.21 -5.00 -10.92
C SER A 178 -6.03 -4.04 -10.05
N TYR A 179 -5.81 -2.73 -10.17
CA TYR A 179 -6.64 -1.71 -9.50
C TYR A 179 -7.82 -1.23 -10.36
N MET A 180 -7.98 -1.80 -11.57
CA MET A 180 -8.97 -1.39 -12.56
C MET A 180 -9.68 -2.61 -13.17
N TRP A 181 -10.03 -3.60 -12.34
CA TRP A 181 -10.69 -4.84 -12.79
C TRP A 181 -11.98 -4.64 -13.59
N ASP A 182 -12.67 -3.52 -13.39
CA ASP A 182 -13.91 -3.19 -14.10
C ASP A 182 -13.64 -2.70 -15.54
N GLU A 183 -12.42 -2.25 -15.82
CA GLU A 183 -12.04 -1.65 -17.11
C GLU A 183 -11.39 -2.67 -18.07
N ILE A 184 -11.29 -3.94 -17.69
CA ILE A 184 -10.55 -4.98 -18.45
C ILE A 184 -11.12 -5.15 -19.85
N LEU A 185 -12.45 -5.20 -20.01
CA LEU A 185 -13.08 -5.32 -21.32
C LEU A 185 -12.78 -4.12 -22.23
N ARG A 186 -12.75 -2.91 -21.67
CA ARG A 186 -12.41 -1.70 -22.42
C ARG A 186 -10.94 -1.73 -22.86
N LEU A 187 -10.03 -2.08 -21.95
CA LEU A 187 -8.60 -2.20 -22.25
C LEU A 187 -8.33 -3.24 -23.34
N GLN A 188 -9.05 -4.37 -23.34
CA GLN A 188 -8.95 -5.37 -24.40
C GLN A 188 -9.33 -4.80 -25.77
N GLN A 189 -10.46 -4.09 -25.84
CA GLN A 189 -10.93 -3.47 -27.08
C GLN A 189 -9.92 -2.44 -27.61
N SER A 190 -9.36 -1.61 -26.72
CA SER A 190 -8.35 -0.61 -27.09
C SER A 190 -7.08 -1.24 -27.69
N ILE A 191 -6.64 -2.39 -27.17
CA ILE A 191 -5.43 -3.05 -27.68
C ILE A 191 -5.72 -3.88 -28.94
N ALA A 192 -6.90 -4.51 -29.04
CA ALA A 192 -7.28 -5.33 -30.18
C ALA A 192 -7.33 -4.53 -31.51
N ILE A 193 -7.64 -3.24 -31.45
CA ILE A 193 -7.61 -2.35 -32.64
C ILE A 193 -6.19 -2.29 -33.26
N CYS A 194 -5.15 -2.55 -32.47
CA CYS A 194 -3.75 -2.47 -32.88
C CYS A 194 -3.12 -3.84 -33.17
N GLU A 195 -3.90 -4.93 -33.24
CA GLU A 195 -3.39 -6.31 -33.25
C GLU A 195 -2.44 -6.58 -34.44
N GLU A 196 -2.74 -6.04 -35.63
CA GLU A 196 -1.94 -6.23 -36.86
C GLU A 196 -0.58 -5.49 -36.86
N THR A 197 -0.38 -4.50 -35.98
CA THR A 197 0.84 -3.67 -35.90
C THR A 197 1.52 -3.74 -34.51
N SER A 198 1.04 -4.64 -33.65
CA SER A 198 1.41 -4.69 -32.23
C SER A 198 2.82 -5.23 -31.98
N SER A 199 3.55 -4.59 -31.06
CA SER A 199 4.83 -5.09 -30.54
C SER A 199 4.64 -6.34 -29.67
N CYS A 200 5.71 -7.13 -29.45
CA CYS A 200 5.67 -8.29 -28.56
C CYS A 200 5.20 -7.96 -27.13
N ILE A 201 5.49 -6.74 -26.65
CA ILE A 201 5.03 -6.20 -25.36
C ILE A 201 3.50 -6.06 -25.37
N LEU A 202 2.94 -5.43 -26.40
CA LEU A 202 1.48 -5.25 -26.52
C LEU A 202 0.76 -6.60 -26.64
N GLN A 203 1.34 -7.57 -27.36
CA GLN A 203 0.78 -8.92 -27.46
C GLN A 203 0.77 -9.63 -26.10
N THR A 204 1.84 -9.49 -25.31
CA THR A 204 1.93 -10.07 -23.96
C THR A 204 0.88 -9.45 -23.04
N ARG A 205 0.75 -8.13 -23.04
CA ARG A 205 -0.26 -7.40 -22.26
C ARG A 205 -1.69 -7.74 -22.68
N PHE A 206 -1.95 -7.89 -23.98
CA PHE A 206 -3.26 -8.33 -24.47
C PHE A 206 -3.61 -9.73 -23.97
N LYS A 207 -2.66 -10.67 -24.03
CA LYS A 207 -2.86 -12.02 -23.50
C LYS A 207 -3.06 -12.05 -21.99
N MET A 208 -2.40 -11.17 -21.23
CA MET A 208 -2.67 -10.98 -19.80
C MET A 208 -4.13 -10.55 -19.58
N LEU A 209 -4.64 -9.59 -20.35
CA LEU A 209 -6.04 -9.16 -20.27
C LEU A 209 -7.00 -10.30 -20.61
N LEU A 210 -6.70 -11.11 -21.64
CA LEU A 210 -7.52 -12.27 -22.00
C LEU A 210 -7.57 -13.28 -20.86
N ALA A 211 -6.44 -13.58 -20.23
CA ALA A 211 -6.38 -14.49 -19.08
C ALA A 211 -7.17 -13.94 -17.87
N ILE A 212 -7.13 -12.63 -17.62
CA ILE A 212 -7.94 -11.98 -16.59
C ILE A 212 -9.43 -12.16 -16.89
N SER A 213 -9.89 -11.84 -18.09
CA SER A 213 -11.31 -11.98 -18.48
C SER A 213 -11.78 -13.44 -18.42
N GLN A 214 -10.92 -14.38 -18.85
CA GLN A 214 -11.18 -15.81 -18.68
C GLN A 214 -11.32 -16.19 -17.20
N MET A 215 -10.40 -15.74 -16.34
CA MET A 215 -10.46 -16.00 -14.91
C MET A 215 -11.72 -15.42 -14.26
N GLN A 216 -12.06 -14.16 -14.57
CA GLN A 216 -13.29 -13.50 -14.12
C GLN A 216 -14.55 -14.26 -14.56
N GLY A 217 -14.59 -14.71 -15.82
CA GLY A 217 -15.71 -15.47 -16.36
C GLY A 217 -15.86 -16.87 -15.75
N LEU A 218 -14.75 -17.53 -15.40
CA LEU A 218 -14.76 -18.85 -14.76
C LEU A 218 -15.14 -18.79 -13.28
N LEU A 219 -14.72 -17.74 -12.57
CA LEU A 219 -15.03 -17.54 -11.14
C LEU A 219 -16.36 -16.79 -10.92
N GLY A 220 -16.89 -16.13 -11.94
CA GLY A 220 -18.10 -15.31 -11.83
C GLY A 220 -17.91 -14.06 -10.97
N ILE A 221 -16.69 -13.52 -10.88
CA ILE A 221 -16.34 -12.35 -10.07
C ILE A 221 -15.43 -11.43 -10.87
N GLN A 222 -15.66 -10.11 -10.78
CA GLN A 222 -14.81 -9.13 -11.46
C GLN A 222 -13.53 -8.85 -10.66
N ASP A 223 -13.66 -8.53 -9.39
CA ASP A 223 -12.50 -8.24 -8.55
C ASP A 223 -11.77 -9.52 -8.14
N LEU A 224 -10.59 -9.73 -8.73
CA LEU A 224 -9.69 -10.87 -8.48
C LEU A 224 -8.75 -10.63 -7.29
N GLY A 225 -8.83 -9.48 -6.62
CA GLY A 225 -7.97 -9.11 -5.50
C GLY A 225 -6.69 -8.40 -5.91
N GLN A 226 -5.68 -8.47 -5.05
CA GLN A 226 -4.41 -7.76 -5.21
C GLN A 226 -3.31 -8.69 -5.72
N VAL A 227 -2.50 -8.22 -6.66
CA VAL A 227 -1.31 -8.94 -7.11
C VAL A 227 -0.28 -9.00 -5.97
N PHE A 228 0.18 -10.21 -5.64
CA PHE A 228 1.31 -10.40 -4.74
C PHE A 228 2.58 -9.92 -5.44
N PHE A 229 3.40 -9.12 -4.73
CA PHE A 229 4.48 -8.32 -5.31
C PHE A 229 5.60 -9.11 -6.01
N GLU A 230 5.68 -10.41 -5.77
CA GLU A 230 6.72 -11.28 -6.32
C GLU A 230 6.07 -12.50 -7.01
N PRO A 231 6.28 -12.70 -8.33
CA PRO A 231 5.83 -13.89 -9.02
C PRO A 231 6.65 -15.11 -8.57
N ILE A 232 6.04 -16.30 -8.58
CA ILE A 232 6.80 -17.55 -8.36
C ILE A 232 7.38 -18.04 -9.68
N LYS A 233 8.66 -18.37 -9.67
CA LYS A 233 9.33 -19.06 -10.77
C LYS A 233 9.83 -20.42 -10.30
N ASP A 234 9.60 -21.47 -11.08
CA ASP A 234 10.17 -22.80 -10.82
C ASP A 234 11.32 -23.16 -11.76
N ASN A 235 11.98 -24.28 -11.46
CA ASN A 235 13.12 -24.78 -12.22
C ASN A 235 12.75 -25.25 -13.64
N GLN A 236 11.46 -25.49 -13.90
CA GLN A 236 10.94 -25.87 -15.21
C GLN A 236 10.69 -24.64 -16.11
N GLY A 237 10.88 -23.43 -15.58
CA GLY A 237 10.67 -22.17 -16.29
C GLY A 237 9.22 -21.70 -16.29
N ASN A 238 8.36 -22.25 -15.43
CA ASN A 238 7.02 -21.74 -15.22
C ASN A 238 7.08 -20.48 -14.38
N ILE A 239 6.28 -19.47 -14.74
CA ILE A 239 6.12 -18.23 -13.98
C ILE A 239 4.65 -18.08 -13.57
N LEU A 240 4.41 -17.84 -12.29
CA LEU A 240 3.09 -17.74 -11.71
C LEU A 240 2.86 -16.35 -11.10
N ILE A 241 2.00 -15.56 -11.75
CA ILE A 241 1.46 -14.30 -11.20
C ILE A 241 0.33 -14.65 -10.24
N ILE A 242 0.43 -14.19 -9.00
CA ILE A 242 -0.50 -14.54 -7.93
C ILE A 242 -1.34 -13.33 -7.58
N THR A 243 -2.66 -13.53 -7.51
CA THR A 243 -3.58 -12.56 -6.91
C THR A 243 -4.16 -13.12 -5.62
N LEU A 244 -4.32 -12.26 -4.61
CA LEU A 244 -4.80 -12.60 -3.28
C LEU A 244 -6.04 -11.78 -2.96
N LYS A 245 -7.08 -12.42 -2.42
CA LYS A 245 -8.29 -11.72 -1.97
C LYS A 245 -8.86 -12.35 -0.71
N GLU A 246 -9.08 -11.52 0.30
CA GLU A 246 -9.83 -11.90 1.49
C GLU A 246 -11.33 -11.84 1.20
N VAL A 247 -12.05 -12.93 1.41
CA VAL A 247 -13.50 -13.00 1.21
C VAL A 247 -14.20 -12.89 2.56
N LYS A 248 -14.62 -11.67 2.92
CA LYS A 248 -15.26 -11.37 4.21
C LYS A 248 -16.72 -11.82 4.29
N THR A 249 -17.42 -11.83 3.17
CA THR A 249 -18.84 -12.22 3.09
C THR A 249 -19.00 -13.69 2.69
N ASN A 250 -20.16 -14.28 2.94
CA ASN A 250 -20.47 -15.65 2.48
C ASN A 250 -20.80 -15.67 0.98
N GLN A 251 -19.82 -15.30 0.15
CA GLN A 251 -19.94 -15.37 -1.29
C GLN A 251 -19.89 -16.83 -1.76
N THR A 252 -20.83 -17.22 -2.62
CA THR A 252 -20.88 -18.55 -3.24
C THR A 252 -20.22 -18.50 -4.61
N PHE A 253 -19.35 -19.45 -4.89
CA PHE A 253 -18.66 -19.60 -6.18
C PHE A 253 -19.13 -20.89 -6.85
N GLU A 254 -19.54 -20.81 -8.11
CA GLU A 254 -19.94 -22.00 -8.87
C GLU A 254 -18.73 -22.91 -9.12
N ASN A 255 -18.92 -24.23 -8.99
CA ASN A 255 -17.90 -25.25 -9.25
C ASN A 255 -16.64 -25.17 -8.37
N MET A 256 -16.74 -24.50 -7.22
CA MET A 256 -15.64 -24.26 -6.28
C MET A 256 -16.03 -24.69 -4.86
N ARG A 257 -15.03 -24.95 -4.02
CA ARG A 257 -15.20 -25.26 -2.60
C ARG A 257 -14.09 -24.65 -1.75
N TRP A 258 -14.42 -24.36 -0.51
CA TRP A 258 -13.46 -23.92 0.50
C TRP A 258 -12.76 -25.11 1.13
N VAL A 259 -11.44 -25.10 1.15
CA VAL A 259 -10.63 -26.20 1.71
C VAL A 259 -9.57 -25.65 2.67
N PRO A 260 -9.39 -26.25 3.86
CA PRO A 260 -8.31 -25.88 4.76
C PRO A 260 -6.93 -26.03 4.12
N ILE A 261 -6.08 -25.03 4.28
CA ILE A 261 -4.72 -25.00 3.69
C ILE A 261 -3.92 -26.26 4.06
N CYS A 262 -4.00 -26.70 5.32
CA CYS A 262 -3.27 -27.86 5.83
C CYS A 262 -3.63 -29.16 5.09
N LYS A 263 -4.87 -29.33 4.62
CA LYS A 263 -5.30 -30.50 3.84
C LYS A 263 -4.63 -30.51 2.46
N LEU A 264 -4.57 -29.36 1.80
CA LEU A 264 -3.96 -29.21 0.48
C LEU A 264 -2.45 -29.44 0.54
N GLN A 265 -1.78 -28.90 1.55
CA GLN A 265 -0.35 -29.09 1.77
C GLN A 265 0.00 -30.57 2.02
N THR A 266 -0.83 -31.29 2.78
CA THR A 266 -0.62 -32.72 3.04
C THR A 266 -0.81 -33.56 1.78
N SER A 267 -1.82 -33.24 0.96
CA SER A 267 -2.11 -33.96 -0.28
C SER A 267 -1.06 -33.74 -1.38
N ARG A 268 -0.42 -32.56 -1.47
CA ARG A 268 0.62 -32.33 -2.49
C ARG A 268 1.97 -32.92 -2.13
N LYS A 269 2.33 -32.97 -0.83
CA LYS A 269 3.58 -33.60 -0.36
C LYS A 269 3.73 -35.07 -0.78
N SER A 270 2.63 -35.76 -1.08
CA SER A 270 2.66 -37.14 -1.58
C SER A 270 2.78 -37.27 -3.11
N VAL A 271 2.71 -36.18 -3.87
CA VAL A 271 2.65 -36.18 -5.35
C VAL A 271 3.90 -35.55 -5.98
N SER A 272 4.49 -34.53 -5.37
CA SER A 272 5.67 -33.83 -5.90
C SER A 272 7.00 -34.35 -5.33
N SER A 273 8.08 -34.29 -6.12
CA SER A 273 9.43 -34.58 -5.62
C SER A 273 9.91 -33.41 -4.75
N PRO A 274 10.51 -33.67 -3.58
CA PRO A 274 10.99 -32.60 -2.69
C PRO A 274 12.22 -31.86 -3.26
N GLU A 275 12.93 -32.45 -4.23
CA GLU A 275 14.14 -31.88 -4.82
C GLU A 275 13.86 -30.80 -5.88
N ASP A 276 12.72 -30.86 -6.57
CA ASP A 276 12.33 -29.92 -7.64
C ASP A 276 10.83 -29.58 -7.54
N PRO A 277 10.42 -28.71 -6.59
CA PRO A 277 9.02 -28.33 -6.44
C PRO A 277 8.52 -27.51 -7.64
N THR A 278 7.30 -27.80 -8.11
CA THR A 278 6.64 -26.99 -9.14
C THR A 278 6.26 -25.61 -8.59
N ALA A 279 5.99 -24.62 -9.47
CA ALA A 279 5.55 -23.29 -9.04
C ALA A 279 4.29 -23.34 -8.14
N LEU A 280 3.41 -24.31 -8.40
CA LEU A 280 2.23 -24.57 -7.61
C LEU A 280 2.56 -25.19 -6.23
N ASP A 281 3.56 -26.07 -6.14
CA ASP A 281 4.04 -26.60 -4.85
C ASP A 281 4.66 -25.49 -4.00
N THR A 282 5.50 -24.64 -4.60
CA THR A 282 6.09 -23.46 -3.96
C THR A 282 5.02 -22.49 -3.47
N LEU A 283 3.94 -22.30 -4.25
CA LEU A 283 2.79 -21.50 -3.82
C LEU A 283 2.14 -22.08 -2.58
N LEU A 284 1.76 -23.37 -2.59
CA LEU A 284 1.10 -23.98 -1.44
C LEU A 284 1.97 -24.02 -0.19
N ASN A 285 3.28 -24.23 -0.34
CA ASN A 285 4.22 -24.23 0.79
C ASN A 285 4.38 -22.83 1.40
N SER A 286 4.31 -21.76 0.59
CA SER A 286 4.47 -20.37 1.04
C SER A 286 3.15 -19.58 1.17
N VAL A 287 1.99 -20.24 1.01
CA VAL A 287 0.70 -19.54 0.93
C VAL A 287 0.40 -18.77 2.20
N GLN A 288 0.67 -19.35 3.37
CA GLN A 288 0.38 -18.70 4.66
C GLN A 288 1.17 -17.40 4.84
N ASP A 289 2.44 -17.37 4.43
CA ASP A 289 3.26 -16.15 4.47
C ASP A 289 2.72 -15.07 3.53
N LYS A 290 2.26 -15.48 2.34
CA LYS A 290 1.64 -14.57 1.35
C LYS A 290 0.30 -14.01 1.84
N LEU A 291 -0.53 -14.83 2.47
CA LEU A 291 -1.79 -14.37 3.08
C LEU A 291 -1.53 -13.42 4.26
N ALA A 292 -0.56 -13.75 5.12
CA ALA A 292 -0.17 -12.88 6.23
C ALA A 292 0.39 -11.54 5.74
N TYR A 293 1.17 -11.53 4.65
CA TYR A 293 1.58 -10.30 3.98
C TYR A 293 0.37 -9.48 3.51
N HIS A 294 -0.58 -10.10 2.79
CA HIS A 294 -1.76 -9.42 2.27
C HIS A 294 -2.66 -8.81 3.35
N GLN A 295 -2.80 -9.51 4.49
CA GLN A 295 -3.54 -8.95 5.65
C GLN A 295 -2.83 -7.75 6.26
N ARG A 296 -1.49 -7.77 6.31
CA ARG A 296 -0.68 -6.68 6.88
C ARG A 296 -0.56 -5.48 5.94
N SER A 297 -0.55 -5.72 4.63
CA SER A 297 -0.45 -4.67 3.61
C SER A 297 -1.69 -3.76 3.56
N SER A 298 -2.80 -4.20 4.14
CA SER A 298 -4.05 -3.43 4.22
C SER A 298 -4.24 -2.70 5.57
N ARG A 299 -3.24 -2.72 6.45
CA ARG A 299 -3.32 -2.05 7.75
C ARG A 299 -3.01 -0.56 7.61
N ALA A 300 -3.93 0.27 8.10
CA ALA A 300 -3.73 1.71 8.23
C ALA A 300 -3.07 2.06 9.57
N LEU A 301 -2.34 3.18 9.59
CA LEU A 301 -1.84 3.77 10.82
C LEU A 301 -2.95 4.53 11.56
N SER A 302 -2.79 4.64 12.88
CA SER A 302 -3.59 5.59 13.66
C SER A 302 -3.25 7.04 13.26
N PRO A 303 -4.16 8.01 13.43
CA PRO A 303 -3.84 9.41 13.21
C PRO A 303 -2.62 9.89 13.99
N GLY A 304 -1.76 10.68 13.37
CA GLY A 304 -0.59 11.29 14.01
C GLY A 304 0.55 11.65 13.08
N LEU A 305 1.58 12.24 13.69
CA LEU A 305 2.84 12.55 13.04
C LEU A 305 3.83 11.42 13.29
N TYR A 306 4.49 10.98 12.24
CA TYR A 306 5.40 9.84 12.24
C TYR A 306 6.79 10.24 11.73
N LEU A 307 7.81 9.54 12.22
CA LEU A 307 9.16 9.57 11.67
C LEU A 307 9.38 8.29 10.87
N GLY A 308 9.64 8.40 9.57
CA GLY A 308 9.94 7.29 8.68
C GLY A 308 11.42 7.22 8.34
N TYR A 309 12.01 6.03 8.38
CA TYR A 309 13.35 5.75 7.87
C TYR A 309 13.27 5.37 6.39
N LEU A 310 13.93 6.15 5.54
CA LEU A 310 14.02 5.89 4.10
C LEU A 310 15.37 5.29 3.74
N LYS A 311 15.37 3.99 3.45
CA LYS A 311 16.51 3.28 2.85
C LYS A 311 16.06 2.67 1.53
N LEU A 312 16.78 3.03 0.47
CA LEU A 312 16.55 2.54 -0.87
C LEU A 312 17.65 1.55 -1.29
N TYR A 313 17.30 0.67 -2.21
CA TYR A 313 18.23 -0.20 -2.91
C TYR A 313 17.89 -0.15 -4.39
N SER A 314 18.87 0.13 -5.24
CA SER A 314 18.67 0.23 -6.68
C SER A 314 19.31 -0.94 -7.40
N THR A 315 18.61 -1.47 -8.39
CA THR A 315 19.12 -2.38 -9.42
C THR A 315 19.02 -1.70 -10.78
N VAL A 316 19.57 -2.33 -11.82
CA VAL A 316 19.53 -1.78 -13.20
C VAL A 316 18.10 -1.44 -13.63
N ASP A 317 17.12 -2.26 -13.22
CA ASP A 317 15.75 -2.16 -13.70
C ASP A 317 14.75 -1.62 -12.66
N GLN A 318 15.12 -1.58 -11.37
CA GLN A 318 14.17 -1.29 -10.29
C GLN A 318 14.80 -0.60 -9.08
N MET A 319 14.01 0.25 -8.42
CA MET A 319 14.28 0.71 -7.07
C MET A 319 13.42 -0.05 -6.06
N TRP A 320 14.00 -0.30 -4.90
CA TRP A 320 13.39 -1.02 -3.79
C TRP A 320 13.45 -0.14 -2.55
N VAL A 321 12.44 -0.24 -1.70
CA VAL A 321 12.33 0.46 -0.43
C VAL A 321 12.32 -0.54 0.72
N LEU A 322 13.05 -0.22 1.78
CA LEU A 322 13.05 -0.97 3.02
C LEU A 322 11.77 -0.67 3.82
N VAL A 323 11.01 -1.71 4.15
CA VAL A 323 9.78 -1.64 4.93
C VAL A 323 9.78 -2.70 6.03
N THR A 324 8.88 -2.58 6.99
CA THR A 324 8.71 -3.64 8.00
C THR A 324 7.77 -4.72 7.49
N LYS A 325 7.98 -5.98 7.90
CA LYS A 325 7.03 -7.06 7.59
C LYS A 325 5.65 -6.87 8.21
N GLN A 326 5.57 -6.07 9.28
CA GLN A 326 4.32 -5.77 9.99
C GLN A 326 3.47 -4.76 9.22
N PHE A 327 4.11 -3.84 8.49
CA PHE A 327 3.50 -2.79 7.69
C PHE A 327 4.24 -2.63 6.36
N PRO A 328 4.02 -3.53 5.38
CA PRO A 328 4.84 -3.58 4.16
C PRO A 328 4.57 -2.42 3.18
N ASN A 329 3.47 -1.69 3.32
CA ASN A 329 3.12 -0.53 2.48
C ASN A 329 3.38 0.80 3.20
N ILE A 330 4.13 0.79 4.30
CA ILE A 330 4.47 1.97 5.09
C ILE A 330 5.98 1.90 5.36
N PHE A 331 6.64 3.06 5.40
CA PHE A 331 8.05 3.14 5.77
C PHE A 331 8.32 2.43 7.11
N CYS A 332 9.57 2.02 7.34
CA CYS A 332 10.02 1.74 8.70
C CYS A 332 9.79 3.00 9.56
N HIS A 333 9.01 2.93 10.64
CA HIS A 333 8.52 4.14 11.27
C HIS A 333 8.33 4.05 12.78
N VAL A 334 8.29 5.22 13.42
CA VAL A 334 7.91 5.43 14.81
C VAL A 334 6.91 6.59 14.87
N LYS A 335 5.93 6.52 15.78
CA LYS A 335 4.97 7.61 16.00
C LYS A 335 5.61 8.68 16.88
N ILE A 336 5.66 9.92 16.42
CA ILE A 336 6.16 11.06 17.18
C ILE A 336 5.08 11.54 18.14
N ARG A 337 3.88 11.83 17.61
CA ARG A 337 2.75 12.36 18.38
C ARG A 337 1.40 12.10 17.71
N SER A 338 0.30 12.32 18.43
CA SER A 338 -1.06 12.14 17.92
C SER A 338 -1.53 13.26 16.97
N ASN A 339 -0.95 14.46 17.06
CA ASN A 339 -1.27 15.55 16.14
C ASN A 339 -0.41 15.43 14.86
N PRO A 340 -1.01 15.17 13.68
CA PRO A 340 -0.25 15.05 12.42
C PRO A 340 0.34 16.39 11.95
N ASN A 341 -0.24 17.52 12.36
CA ASN A 341 0.18 18.82 11.88
C ASN A 341 1.56 19.20 12.42
N ILE A 342 2.40 19.75 11.54
CA ILE A 342 3.61 20.50 11.90
C ILE A 342 3.29 21.98 11.73
N SER A 343 3.49 22.76 12.78
CA SER A 343 3.28 24.21 12.76
C SER A 343 4.33 24.91 11.89
N ARG A 344 4.04 26.15 11.47
CA ARG A 344 5.00 27.00 10.75
C ARG A 344 6.27 27.22 11.56
N GLU A 345 6.14 27.44 12.87
CA GLU A 345 7.25 27.68 13.79
C GLU A 345 8.15 26.44 13.93
N GLU A 346 7.55 25.26 14.10
CA GLU A 346 8.29 23.98 14.14
C GLU A 346 9.02 23.72 12.81
N TRP A 347 8.38 24.03 11.68
CA TRP A 347 8.99 23.84 10.37
C TRP A 347 10.13 24.82 10.10
N GLU A 348 9.97 26.11 10.43
CA GLU A 348 11.04 27.12 10.35
C GLU A 348 12.26 26.69 11.17
N TRP A 349 12.04 26.17 12.37
CA TRP A 349 13.11 25.63 13.19
C TRP A 349 13.82 24.43 12.52
N LEU A 350 13.08 23.47 11.95
CA LEU A 350 13.66 22.35 11.20
C LEU A 350 14.49 22.81 9.99
N GLN A 351 14.06 23.86 9.29
CA GLN A 351 14.82 24.44 8.17
C GLN A 351 16.14 25.03 8.65
N ASN A 352 16.12 25.78 9.76
CA ASN A 352 17.33 26.41 10.29
C ASN A 352 18.37 25.37 10.70
N ILE A 353 17.96 24.26 11.33
CA ILE A 353 18.87 23.15 11.67
C ILE A 353 19.45 22.50 10.41
N ALA A 354 18.60 22.24 9.40
CA ALA A 354 19.06 21.64 8.15
C ALA A 354 20.05 22.54 7.39
N ILE A 355 19.92 23.87 7.50
CA ILE A 355 20.86 24.85 6.91
C ILE A 355 22.15 24.95 7.73
N ALA A 356 22.04 24.88 9.06
CA ALA A 356 23.18 25.01 9.97
C ALA A 356 24.05 23.74 10.03
N GLU A 357 23.63 22.63 9.41
CA GLU A 357 24.26 21.31 9.51
C GLU A 357 24.48 20.88 10.97
N GLU A 358 23.63 21.37 11.89
CA GLU A 358 23.74 21.05 13.30
C GLU A 358 23.31 19.60 13.55
N PRO A 359 24.08 18.81 14.30
CA PRO A 359 23.72 17.43 14.58
C PRO A 359 22.45 17.39 15.43
N ILE A 360 21.42 16.72 14.92
CA ILE A 360 20.13 16.51 15.63
C ILE A 360 20.35 15.76 16.97
N PHE A 361 21.46 15.03 17.07
CA PHE A 361 21.90 14.28 18.24
C PHE A 361 22.61 15.10 19.31
N ALA A 362 22.86 16.41 19.09
CA ALA A 362 23.43 17.26 20.11
C ALA A 362 22.53 17.28 21.36
N GLU A 363 23.13 17.04 22.54
CA GLU A 363 22.42 17.25 23.79
C GLU A 363 22.00 18.73 23.86
N PRO A 364 20.74 19.04 24.24
CA PRO A 364 20.32 20.42 24.35
C PRO A 364 21.24 21.14 25.36
N GLU A 365 21.99 22.14 24.88
CA GLU A 365 22.66 23.08 25.78
C GLU A 365 21.60 23.60 26.75
N ALA A 366 21.95 23.54 28.04
CA ALA A 366 21.03 23.65 29.15
C ALA A 366 20.48 25.08 29.32
N GLU A 367 19.76 25.63 28.34
CA GLU A 367 19.15 26.96 28.42
C GLU A 367 18.03 27.28 27.39
N THR A 368 17.47 26.30 26.65
CA THR A 368 16.20 26.52 25.89
C THR A 368 15.06 25.57 26.29
N PRO A 369 14.27 25.90 27.33
CA PRO A 369 13.19 25.06 27.86
C PRO A 369 11.93 24.93 26.96
N GLN A 370 12.01 25.15 25.64
CA GLN A 370 10.81 25.48 24.85
C GLN A 370 10.55 24.65 23.60
N ASN A 371 11.44 23.76 23.16
CA ASN A 371 11.16 22.95 21.97
C ASN A 371 10.73 21.52 22.33
N TYR A 372 9.47 21.38 22.79
CA TYR A 372 8.84 20.07 23.05
C TYR A 372 8.94 19.15 21.83
N PHE A 373 8.80 19.72 20.63
CA PHE A 373 8.87 18.97 19.39
C PHE A 373 10.27 18.36 19.14
N LEU A 374 11.36 19.07 19.48
CA LEU A 374 12.72 18.50 19.44
C LEU A 374 12.84 17.27 20.36
N GLN A 375 12.31 17.34 21.57
CA GLN A 375 12.38 16.22 22.53
C GLN A 375 11.60 15.01 22.01
N GLU A 376 10.38 15.23 21.50
CA GLU A 376 9.57 14.18 20.86
C GLU A 376 10.32 13.55 19.67
N LEU A 377 10.96 14.38 18.84
CA LEU A 377 11.71 13.94 17.66
C LEU A 377 12.98 13.15 18.04
N GLN A 378 13.75 13.60 19.04
CA GLN A 378 14.94 12.89 19.52
C GLN A 378 14.58 11.52 20.10
N VAL A 379 13.47 11.41 20.83
CA VAL A 379 12.95 10.13 21.31
C VAL A 379 12.59 9.23 20.13
N ALA A 380 11.84 9.76 19.16
CA ALA A 380 11.43 9.00 17.97
C ALA A 380 12.64 8.51 17.14
N ILE A 381 13.68 9.33 16.99
CA ILE A 381 14.93 8.94 16.30
C ILE A 381 15.60 7.77 17.04
N LYS A 382 15.78 7.86 18.36
CA LYS A 382 16.41 6.79 19.17
C LYS A 382 15.62 5.49 19.10
N GLU A 383 14.29 5.56 19.15
CA GLU A 383 13.42 4.40 18.99
C GLU A 383 13.53 3.79 17.58
N LEU A 384 13.58 4.64 16.54
CA LEU A 384 13.71 4.20 15.16
C LEU A 384 15.06 3.54 14.87
N MET A 385 16.15 4.06 15.43
CA MET A 385 17.49 3.44 15.31
C MET A 385 17.54 2.08 16.02
N THR A 386 16.92 1.99 17.19
CA THR A 386 16.77 0.72 17.93
C THR A 386 15.98 -0.29 17.10
N LEU A 387 14.89 0.14 16.46
CA LEU A 387 14.06 -0.69 15.57
C LEU A 387 14.85 -1.18 14.35
N ALA A 388 15.64 -0.29 13.73
CA ALA A 388 16.46 -0.58 12.56
C ALA A 388 17.74 -1.37 12.88
N ASN A 389 18.07 -1.55 14.17
CA ASN A 389 19.33 -2.12 14.64
C ASN A 389 20.55 -1.37 14.07
N ILE A 390 20.48 -0.04 14.12
CA ILE A 390 21.55 0.90 13.71
C ILE A 390 22.07 1.57 14.99
N SER A 391 23.39 1.64 15.15
CA SER A 391 23.97 2.31 16.31
C SER A 391 23.83 3.84 16.22
N LEU A 392 23.84 4.55 17.35
CA LEU A 392 23.79 6.02 17.32
C LEU A 392 25.03 6.63 16.67
N GLU A 393 26.19 5.96 16.75
CA GLU A 393 27.43 6.36 16.08
C GLU A 393 27.28 6.28 14.54
N GLU A 394 26.70 5.19 14.03
CA GLU A 394 26.39 5.06 12.59
C GLU A 394 25.33 6.06 12.12
N ALA A 395 24.47 6.51 13.04
CA ALA A 395 23.40 7.45 12.76
C ALA A 395 23.86 8.92 12.77
N GLU A 396 25.10 9.23 13.16
CA GLU A 396 25.60 10.60 13.27
C GLU A 396 25.45 11.39 11.96
N ASP A 397 25.66 10.74 10.82
CA ASP A 397 25.56 11.34 9.49
C ASP A 397 24.14 11.32 8.90
N PHE A 398 23.14 10.92 9.69
CA PHE A 398 21.75 10.88 9.24
C PHE A 398 21.14 12.28 9.27
N HIS A 399 20.30 12.57 8.28
CA HIS A 399 19.67 13.88 8.13
C HIS A 399 18.16 13.76 7.92
N LEU A 400 17.43 14.80 8.32
CA LEU A 400 16.00 14.90 8.07
C LEU A 400 15.73 15.46 6.67
N TYR A 401 14.73 14.90 5.99
CA TYR A 401 14.21 15.45 4.75
C TYR A 401 13.40 16.71 5.02
N CYS A 402 14.07 17.86 5.08
CA CYS A 402 13.42 19.16 5.31
C CYS A 402 12.94 19.83 4.01
N LYS A 403 12.45 19.08 3.00
CA LYS A 403 11.88 19.69 1.79
C LYS A 403 10.37 19.71 1.78
N GLU A 404 9.72 18.69 2.34
CA GLU A 404 8.26 18.58 2.39
C GLU A 404 7.88 17.54 3.46
N VAL A 405 6.76 17.77 4.14
CA VAL A 405 6.13 16.76 4.99
C VAL A 405 5.28 15.87 4.09
N LEU A 406 5.40 14.55 4.25
CA LEU A 406 4.62 13.60 3.47
C LEU A 406 3.26 13.38 4.14
N ASP A 407 2.19 13.88 3.51
CA ASP A 407 0.82 13.73 4.01
C ASP A 407 0.14 12.52 3.35
N PHE A 408 -0.34 11.59 4.17
CA PHE A 408 -1.09 10.39 3.78
C PHE A 408 -2.55 10.53 4.24
N GLY A 409 -3.38 11.05 3.34
CA GLY A 409 -4.72 11.51 3.68
C GLY A 409 -4.68 12.73 4.61
N ASP A 410 -5.71 12.90 5.44
CA ASP A 410 -5.86 14.09 6.29
C ASP A 410 -5.38 13.88 7.73
N GLN A 411 -4.95 12.66 8.08
CA GLN A 411 -4.79 12.24 9.48
C GLN A 411 -3.40 11.71 9.81
N VAL A 412 -2.58 11.42 8.80
CA VAL A 412 -1.24 10.84 8.98
C VAL A 412 -0.23 11.67 8.20
N SER A 413 0.79 12.14 8.88
CA SER A 413 1.89 12.90 8.27
C SER A 413 3.23 12.29 8.65
N PHE A 414 4.21 12.41 7.77
CA PHE A 414 5.54 11.83 7.95
C PHE A 414 6.64 12.86 7.75
N LEU A 415 7.60 12.84 8.67
CA LEU A 415 8.96 13.29 8.43
C LEU A 415 9.80 12.09 8.01
N LEU A 416 10.78 12.33 7.13
CA LEU A 416 11.71 11.28 6.72
C LEU A 416 13.09 11.52 7.30
N LEU A 417 13.69 10.46 7.82
CA LEU A 417 15.08 10.35 8.20
C LEU A 417 15.82 9.54 7.15
N LEU A 418 16.91 10.09 6.62
CA LEU A 418 17.75 9.46 5.60
C LEU A 418 19.16 9.23 6.16
N PRO A 419 19.82 8.14 5.76
CA PRO A 419 21.25 7.99 5.99
C PRO A 419 22.04 9.03 5.17
N ALA A 420 23.37 9.05 5.31
CA ALA A 420 24.24 9.87 4.47
C ALA A 420 23.87 9.75 2.97
N SER A 421 23.99 10.83 2.20
CA SER A 421 23.53 10.89 0.79
C SER A 421 24.05 9.74 -0.08
N ASP A 422 25.30 9.31 0.17
CA ASP A 422 25.95 8.21 -0.55
C ASP A 422 25.41 6.82 -0.15
N ASP A 423 24.77 6.72 1.03
CA ASP A 423 24.19 5.52 1.59
C ASP A 423 22.66 5.47 1.52
N VAL A 424 21.97 6.51 1.04
CA VAL A 424 20.50 6.47 0.88
C VAL A 424 20.09 5.33 -0.05
N CYS A 425 20.88 5.08 -1.09
CA CYS A 425 20.61 4.09 -2.10
C CYS A 425 21.78 3.13 -2.29
N ALA A 426 21.66 1.92 -1.75
CA ALA A 426 22.67 0.88 -1.98
C ALA A 426 22.59 0.35 -3.42
N VAL A 427 23.75 0.08 -4.02
CA VAL A 427 23.90 -0.41 -5.41
C VAL A 427 24.20 -1.91 -5.47
N PRO A 428 23.97 -2.58 -6.61
CA PRO A 428 24.20 -4.02 -6.73
C PRO A 428 25.66 -4.39 -6.45
N GLY A 429 25.88 -5.35 -5.54
CA GLY A 429 27.21 -5.79 -5.11
C GLY A 429 27.61 -5.32 -3.70
N GLN A 430 26.89 -4.36 -3.12
CA GLN A 430 26.93 -4.12 -1.67
C GLN A 430 26.02 -5.14 -0.97
N ASN A 431 26.53 -5.83 0.04
CA ASN A 431 25.76 -6.83 0.80
C ASN A 431 24.53 -6.15 1.42
N ASN A 432 23.33 -6.67 1.15
CA ASN A 432 22.12 -6.22 1.83
C ASN A 432 22.16 -6.76 3.28
N PRO A 433 22.34 -5.91 4.32
CA PRO A 433 22.45 -6.39 5.70
C PRO A 433 21.11 -6.95 6.22
N TYR A 434 20.00 -6.63 5.56
CA TYR A 434 18.67 -7.01 6.00
C TYR A 434 18.27 -8.38 5.42
N THR A 435 18.70 -9.43 6.12
CA THR A 435 18.27 -10.81 5.82
C THR A 435 16.77 -10.98 6.08
N PRO A 436 16.09 -11.99 5.50
CA PRO A 436 14.67 -12.25 5.72
C PRO A 436 14.28 -12.48 7.19
N GLN A 437 15.24 -12.66 8.11
CA GLN A 437 14.99 -12.92 9.53
C GLN A 437 14.97 -11.62 10.37
N SER A 438 15.35 -10.47 9.81
CA SER A 438 15.48 -9.19 10.52
C SER A 438 14.15 -8.47 10.82
N GLY A 439 13.00 -9.03 10.43
CA GLY A 439 11.70 -8.35 10.54
C GLY A 439 11.42 -7.32 9.45
N PHE A 440 12.40 -7.09 8.56
CA PHE A 440 12.29 -6.20 7.41
C PHE A 440 11.96 -6.95 6.11
N LEU A 441 11.53 -6.19 5.11
CA LEU A 441 11.27 -6.62 3.75
C LEU A 441 11.74 -5.52 2.78
N MET A 442 12.31 -5.91 1.64
CA MET A 442 12.53 -4.99 0.52
C MET A 442 11.34 -5.12 -0.43
N LEU A 443 10.67 -4.01 -0.72
CA LEU A 443 9.53 -3.97 -1.63
C LEU A 443 9.90 -3.11 -2.85
N PRO A 444 9.54 -3.50 -4.10
CA PRO A 444 9.74 -2.62 -5.24
C PRO A 444 9.00 -1.30 -5.01
N LEU A 445 9.64 -0.17 -5.29
CA LEU A 445 9.11 1.16 -5.00
C LEU A 445 7.75 1.38 -5.66
N GLN A 446 7.57 0.91 -6.90
CA GLN A 446 6.30 1.05 -7.60
C GLN A 446 5.17 0.21 -6.98
N ILE A 447 5.50 -0.89 -6.29
CA ILE A 447 4.50 -1.67 -5.54
C ILE A 447 4.14 -0.97 -4.23
N PHE A 448 5.15 -0.42 -3.54
CA PHE A 448 4.98 0.38 -2.33
C PHE A 448 4.02 1.57 -2.57
N GLU A 449 4.26 2.36 -3.61
CA GLU A 449 3.42 3.51 -4.00
C GLU A 449 1.97 3.14 -4.33
N LEU A 450 1.73 1.93 -4.83
CA LEU A 450 0.37 1.43 -5.09
C LEU A 450 -0.34 1.03 -3.79
N GLY A 451 0.42 0.58 -2.80
CA GLY A 451 -0.08 0.25 -1.47
C GLY A 451 -0.53 1.47 -0.66
N GLU A 452 0.18 2.60 -0.80
CA GLU A 452 -0.12 3.86 -0.09
C GLU A 452 -1.46 4.51 -0.47
N LYS A 453 -2.04 4.16 -1.64
CA LYS A 453 -3.32 4.70 -2.09
C LYS A 453 -4.55 4.09 -1.39
N ARG A 454 -4.35 3.35 -0.30
CA ARG A 454 -5.39 2.59 0.40
C ARG A 454 -5.71 3.12 1.79
#